data_AF-A0A942UZB9-F1
#
_entry.id   AF-A0A942UZB9-F1
#
_cell.length_a   1.000
_cell.length_b   1.000
_cell.length_c   1.000
_cell.angle_alpha   90.00
_cell.angle_beta   90.00
_cell.angle_gamma   90.00
#
_symmetry.space_group_name_H-M   'P 1'
#
loop_
_entity.id
_entity.type
_entity.pdbx_description
1 polymer ?
#
loop_
_entity_poly.entity_id
_entity_poly.type
_entity_poly.pdbx_seq_one_letter_code
_entity_poly.pdbx_strand_id
1 'polypeptide(L)' 'MSILERFIKKETTCHICDQNPLDKELIYDPKIKQYYHMECLQKRFTKRIESAVKEPNKI' A
#
# COMPACT_ATOMS: atom_id res chain seq x y z
N MET A 1 14.26 -20.43 8.98
CA MET A 1 13.69 -19.59 7.90
C MET A 1 14.69 -19.51 6.78
N SER A 2 14.39 -20.21 5.68
CA SER A 2 15.29 -20.34 4.53
C SER A 2 15.25 -19.08 3.67
N ILE A 3 16.35 -18.80 2.97
CA ILE A 3 16.51 -17.63 2.09
C ILE A 3 15.35 -17.53 1.08
N LEU A 4 14.87 -18.67 0.56
CA LEU A 4 13.69 -18.75 -0.33
C LEU A 4 12.42 -18.09 0.25
N GLU A 5 12.15 -18.28 1.54
CA GLU A 5 10.94 -17.75 2.18
C GLU A 5 10.96 -16.21 2.28
N ARG A 6 12.16 -15.60 2.27
CA ARG A 6 12.33 -14.14 2.30
C ARG A 6 12.07 -13.47 0.95
N PHE A 7 12.42 -14.13 -0.15
CA PHE A 7 12.22 -13.58 -1.50
C PHE A 7 10.73 -13.58 -1.87
N ILE A 8 10.05 -14.71 -1.65
CA ILE A 8 8.62 -14.85 -1.97
C ILE A 8 7.76 -13.86 -1.17
N LYS A 9 8.08 -13.63 0.11
CA LYS A 9 7.36 -12.65 0.93
C LYS A 9 7.53 -11.22 0.41
N LYS A 10 8.75 -10.77 0.10
CA LYS A 10 8.98 -9.37 -0.30
C LYS A 10 8.29 -8.99 -1.61
N GLU A 11 8.20 -9.92 -2.56
CA GLU A 11 7.62 -9.66 -3.88
C GLU A 11 6.09 -9.77 -3.90
N THR A 12 5.46 -10.15 -2.78
CA THR A 12 4.00 -10.30 -2.69
C THR A 12 3.39 -9.63 -1.46
N THR A 13 4.15 -8.92 -0.63
CA THR A 13 3.57 -8.11 0.46
C THR A 13 3.14 -6.73 -0.03
N CYS A 14 1.97 -6.26 0.43
CA CYS A 14 1.61 -4.86 0.31
C CYS A 14 2.54 -3.98 1.16
N HIS A 15 3.18 -2.98 0.54
CA HIS A 15 4.11 -2.06 1.21
C HIS A 15 3.45 -1.16 2.27
N ILE A 16 2.12 -1.00 2.26
CA ILE A 16 1.41 -0.16 3.24
C ILE A 16 1.09 -0.93 4.53
N CYS A 17 0.69 -2.20 4.42
CA CYS A 17 0.23 -2.98 5.57
C CYS A 17 1.08 -4.20 5.88
N ASP A 18 2.14 -4.46 5.10
CA ASP A 18 3.08 -5.59 5.22
C ASP A 18 2.40 -6.97 5.21
N GLN A 19 1.17 -7.05 4.66
CA GLN A 19 0.40 -8.29 4.57
C GLN A 19 0.49 -8.89 3.18
N ASN A 20 0.57 -10.22 3.14
CA ASN A 20 0.51 -11.02 1.92
C ASN A 20 -0.91 -11.06 1.35
N PRO A 21 -1.05 -11.24 0.03
CA PRO A 21 -2.28 -11.06 -0.71
C PRO A 21 -2.87 -12.44 -0.98
N LEU A 22 -3.06 -13.25 0.06
CA LEU A 22 -3.58 -14.62 -0.15
C LEU A 22 -4.95 -14.58 -0.85
N ASP A 23 -5.69 -13.47 -0.72
CA ASP A 23 -7.03 -13.27 -1.27
C ASP A 23 -7.27 -11.85 -1.83
N LYS A 24 -6.22 -11.05 -2.07
CA LYS A 24 -6.37 -9.63 -2.45
C LYS A 24 -5.57 -9.26 -3.69
N GLU A 25 -6.16 -8.49 -4.59
CA GLU A 25 -5.43 -7.97 -5.75
C GLU A 25 -4.34 -6.98 -5.35
N LEU A 26 -3.12 -7.22 -5.82
CA LEU A 26 -1.99 -6.30 -5.70
C LEU A 26 -1.76 -5.54 -6.99
N ILE A 27 -1.46 -4.26 -6.84
CA ILE A 27 -0.94 -3.41 -7.90
C ILE A 27 0.56 -3.25 -7.69
N TYR A 28 1.33 -3.51 -8.74
CA TYR A 28 2.74 -3.19 -8.80
C TYR A 28 2.95 -1.74 -9.23
N ASP A 29 3.67 -0.96 -8.43
CA ASP A 29 4.11 0.38 -8.81
C ASP A 29 5.55 0.31 -9.36
N PRO A 30 5.77 0.53 -10.67
CA PRO A 30 7.08 0.42 -11.29
C PRO A 30 8.04 1.55 -10.92
N LYS A 31 7.55 2.69 -10.41
CA LYS A 31 8.39 3.84 -10.05
C LYS A 31 9.14 3.57 -8.75
N ILE A 32 8.45 2.98 -7.79
CA ILE A 32 9.00 2.64 -6.47
C ILE A 32 9.35 1.16 -6.33
N LYS A 33 9.02 0.34 -7.33
CA LYS A 33 9.28 -1.11 -7.38
C LYS A 33 8.67 -1.86 -6.19
N GLN A 34 7.45 -1.50 -5.80
CA GLN A 34 6.75 -2.07 -4.64
C GLN A 34 5.32 -2.48 -5.01
N TYR A 35 4.75 -3.39 -4.24
CA TYR A 35 3.38 -3.86 -4.38
C TYR A 35 2.44 -3.23 -3.36
N TYR A 36 1.17 -3.05 -3.74
CA TYR A 36 0.15 -2.42 -2.91
C TYR A 36 -1.21 -3.09 -3.08
N HIS A 37 -1.97 -3.26 -2.00
CA HIS A 37 -3.39 -3.57 -2.13
C HIS A 37 -4.14 -2.34 -2.69
N MET A 38 -5.07 -2.57 -3.60
CA MET A 38 -5.96 -1.51 -4.12
C MET A 38 -6.65 -0.73 -2.98
N GLU A 39 -7.20 -1.46 -2.00
CA GLU A 39 -7.87 -0.87 -0.84
C GLU A 39 -6.93 -0.01 0.01
N CYS A 40 -5.66 -0.43 0.17
CA CYS A 40 -4.68 0.31 0.96
C CYS A 40 -4.30 1.62 0.27
N LEU A 41 -4.17 1.62 -1.06
CA LEU A 41 -3.97 2.85 -1.83
C LEU A 41 -5.18 3.78 -1.70
N GLN A 42 -6.38 3.27 -1.94
CA GLN A 42 -7.61 4.07 -1.82
C GLN A 42 -7.74 4.72 -0.45
N LYS A 43 -7.59 3.95 0.65
CA LYS A 43 -7.64 4.50 2.02
C LYS A 43 -6.60 5.60 2.25
N ARG A 44 -5.40 5.46 1.70
CA ARG A 44 -4.34 6.48 1.83
C ARG A 44 -4.68 7.76 1.06
N PHE A 45 -5.25 7.64 -0.13
CA PHE A 45 -5.73 8.78 -0.91
C PHE A 45 -6.91 9.47 -0.22
N THR A 46 -7.91 8.72 0.23
CA THR A 46 -9.08 9.27 0.95
C THR A 46 -8.64 10.04 2.20
N LYS A 47 -7.76 9.47 3.04
CA LYS A 47 -7.23 10.18 4.22
C LYS A 47 -6.54 11.50 3.89
N ARG A 48 -5.79 11.56 2.78
CA ARG A 48 -5.13 12.80 2.31
C ARG A 48 -6.16 13.85 1.90
N ILE A 49 -7.19 13.44 1.16
CA ILE A 49 -8.27 14.32 0.74
C ILE A 49 -9.05 14.80 1.96
N GLU A 50 -9.42 13.92 2.89
CA GLU A 50 -10.09 14.29 4.13
C GLU A 50 -9.28 15.29 4.97
N SER A 51 -7.95 15.14 5.03
CA SER A 51 -7.08 16.10 5.69
C SER A 51 -7.08 17.46 5.00
N ALA A 52 -7.00 17.49 3.65
CA ALA A 52 -7.03 18.72 2.88
C ALA A 52 -8.41 19.42 2.94
N VAL A 53 -9.49 18.64 2.96
CA VAL A 53 -10.87 19.13 3.04
C VAL A 53 -11.26 19.57 4.46
N LYS A 54 -10.53 19.12 5.49
CA LYS A 54 -10.70 19.62 6.89
C LYS A 54 -9.88 20.86 7.20
N GLU A 55 -8.92 21.26 6.36
CA GLU A 55 -8.19 22.54 6.47
C GLU A 55 -8.62 23.65 5.48
N PRO A 56 -9.92 23.95 5.25
CA PRO A 56 -10.33 25.17 4.57
C PRO A 56 -10.79 26.21 5.62
N ASN A 57 -9.94 26.58 6.60
CA ASN A 57 -10.15 27.82 7.37
C ASN A 57 -8.95 28.15 8.29
N LYS A 58 -7.89 28.69 7.69
CA LYS A 58 -6.95 29.62 8.34
C LYS A 58 -6.50 30.63 7.28
N ILE A 59 -7.42 31.48 6.83
CA ILE A 59 -7.10 32.73 6.13
C ILE A 59 -7.86 33.82 6.85
#